data_AF-A0A929FN56-F1
#
_entry.id   AF-A0A929FN56-F1
#
_cell.length_a   1.000
_cell.length_b   1.000
_cell.length_c   1.000
_cell.angle_alpha   90.00
_cell.angle_beta   90.00
_cell.angle_gamma   90.00
#
_symmetry.space_group_name_H-M   'P 1'
#
loop_
_entity.id
_entity.type
_entity.pdbx_description
1 polymer ?
#
loop_
_entity_poly.entity_id
_entity_poly.type
_entity_poly.pdbx_seq_one_letter_code
_entity_poly.pdbx_strand_id
1 'polypeptide(L)'
;MLSTVKQRADYTFKFNRTLGRHGWLRLTPAYGVKLVEKILASVERDAIILDPFSGTATTGLVAAEHGNQAVTFDINPFLVWLGNAKCRNYCEDCLINIRKGVQQALKEYKSLVEQDNWIPQIFNIERWWSSYTLKCIAALRTALVNQFGETEENKLYDLVWIAFCRLIIETSSASFNHVSMSFNETTTHFEIEYIEELFVTILGFVLSSAEQHIQGKAKVIKTDSRNIVELNNIKVDQVITSPPYPNRMSYIRELRPYMYWTKFLDEAKEAGEIDWMAIGGTWGIATSRLTSWQVQEWKLPEDIFLVAERIQTSKGKNAALLAVYVLKYFHDMHLHLSSLRHILKNGAELHYIVGNSTFFGNMVDTSALISKSMQMLGYSEIHSKIIRKRNCKKALYEYCVSAAWSDS
;
A
#
# COMPACT_ATOMS: atom_id res chain seq x y z
N MET A 1 -18.78 -27.49 -9.26
CA MET A 1 -17.68 -28.05 -8.44
C MET A 1 -16.91 -26.92 -7.76
N LEU A 2 -17.36 -26.43 -6.60
CA LEU A 2 -16.73 -25.37 -5.79
C LEU A 2 -15.99 -25.94 -4.55
N SER A 3 -15.63 -27.22 -4.57
CA SER A 3 -15.06 -27.94 -3.44
C SER A 3 -13.53 -27.83 -3.41
N THR A 4 -13.03 -27.21 -2.34
CA THR A 4 -11.64 -27.14 -1.83
C THR A 4 -10.72 -26.00 -2.30
N VAL A 5 -11.23 -24.77 -2.47
CA VAL A 5 -10.36 -23.59 -2.44
C VAL A 5 -9.87 -23.36 -0.99
N LYS A 6 -8.62 -23.74 -0.71
CA LYS A 6 -7.95 -23.58 0.59
C LYS A 6 -7.51 -22.13 0.84
N GLN A 7 -7.30 -21.77 2.11
CA GLN A 7 -6.59 -20.54 2.48
C GLN A 7 -5.13 -20.62 1.99
N ARG A 8 -4.59 -19.52 1.48
CA ARG A 8 -3.19 -19.37 1.05
C ARG A 8 -2.57 -18.17 1.75
N ALA A 9 -1.95 -18.41 2.90
CA ALA A 9 -1.30 -17.36 3.70
C ALA A 9 -0.04 -16.82 3.04
N ASP A 10 0.57 -17.62 2.15
CA ASP A 10 1.74 -17.28 1.34
C ASP A 10 1.46 -16.23 0.25
N TYR A 11 0.19 -15.89 0.01
CA TYR A 11 -0.24 -14.80 -0.87
C TYR A 11 -0.60 -13.51 -0.12
N THR A 12 -0.10 -13.34 1.11
CA THR A 12 -0.34 -12.14 1.94
C THR A 12 0.95 -11.57 2.48
N PHE A 13 0.92 -10.31 2.94
CA PHE A 13 2.06 -9.68 3.63
C PHE A 13 2.67 -10.53 4.76
N LYS A 14 1.92 -11.42 5.42
CA LYS A 14 2.47 -12.29 6.49
C LYS A 14 3.67 -13.11 6.02
N PHE A 15 3.70 -13.51 4.75
CA PHE A 15 4.82 -14.24 4.15
C PHE A 15 5.98 -13.31 3.77
N ASN A 16 5.70 -12.05 3.45
CA ASN A 16 6.70 -11.06 3.05
C ASN A 16 7.62 -10.63 4.21
N ARG A 17 7.21 -10.80 5.47
CA ARG A 17 7.96 -10.34 6.66
C ARG A 17 9.40 -10.85 6.73
N THR A 18 9.70 -12.00 6.15
CA THR A 18 11.04 -12.61 6.13
C THR A 18 11.70 -12.54 4.75
N LEU A 19 11.05 -11.96 3.75
CA LEU A 19 11.52 -11.91 2.36
C LEU A 19 12.26 -10.61 2.07
N GLY A 20 13.52 -10.54 2.51
CA GLY A 20 14.42 -9.43 2.19
C GLY A 20 13.75 -8.06 2.30
N ARG A 21 13.80 -7.28 1.21
CA ARG A 21 13.25 -5.93 1.14
C ARG A 21 11.72 -5.87 1.21
N HIS A 22 11.02 -6.94 0.86
CA HIS A 22 9.55 -7.02 0.96
C HIS A 22 9.06 -6.96 2.42
N GLY A 23 9.92 -7.33 3.37
CA GLY A 23 9.63 -7.35 4.81
C GLY A 23 9.95 -6.07 5.57
N TRP A 24 10.47 -5.03 4.91
CA TRP A 24 10.92 -3.80 5.58
C TRP A 24 9.83 -3.09 6.37
N LEU A 25 8.64 -2.89 5.78
CA LEU A 25 7.50 -2.28 6.46
C LEU A 25 6.21 -3.02 6.17
N ARG A 26 5.34 -3.01 7.17
CA ARG A 26 4.03 -3.66 7.11
C ARG A 26 2.97 -2.73 6.56
N LEU A 27 2.27 -3.24 5.54
CA LEU A 27 0.95 -2.77 5.11
C LEU A 27 0.02 -3.98 5.00
N THR A 28 -1.00 -4.07 5.87
CA THR A 28 -1.85 -5.26 6.03
C THR A 28 -2.50 -5.75 4.73
N PRO A 29 -3.01 -4.88 3.84
CA PRO A 29 -3.63 -5.31 2.57
C PRO A 29 -2.65 -5.60 1.42
N ALA A 30 -1.33 -5.56 1.64
CA ALA A 30 -0.39 -5.91 0.56
C ALA A 30 -0.53 -7.38 0.14
N TYR A 31 -0.63 -7.59 -1.18
CA TYR A 31 -0.76 -8.92 -1.78
C TYR A 31 0.62 -9.60 -1.90
N GLY A 32 0.63 -10.94 -1.97
CA GLY A 32 1.86 -11.71 -1.76
C GLY A 32 2.80 -11.77 -2.96
N VAL A 33 4.11 -11.71 -2.66
CA VAL A 33 5.23 -11.82 -3.61
C VAL A 33 5.07 -12.99 -4.58
N LYS A 34 4.74 -14.18 -4.06
CA LYS A 34 4.58 -15.40 -4.87
C LYS A 34 3.53 -15.30 -5.97
N LEU A 35 2.51 -14.46 -5.80
CA LEU A 35 1.49 -14.28 -6.83
C LEU A 35 2.08 -13.50 -8.01
N VAL A 36 2.86 -12.45 -7.72
CA VAL A 36 3.57 -11.67 -8.74
C VAL A 36 4.62 -12.52 -9.43
N GLU A 37 5.45 -13.25 -8.68
CA GLU A 37 6.46 -14.17 -9.24
C GLU A 37 5.83 -15.17 -10.21
N LYS A 38 4.66 -15.71 -9.85
CA LYS A 38 3.96 -16.67 -10.70
C LYS A 38 3.45 -16.05 -12.00
N ILE A 39 2.97 -14.81 -11.96
CA ILE A 39 2.51 -14.09 -13.16
C ILE A 39 3.70 -13.74 -14.04
N LEU A 40 4.81 -13.29 -13.44
CA LEU A 40 6.04 -12.93 -14.16
C LEU A 40 6.85 -14.12 -14.67
N ALA A 41 6.54 -15.36 -14.25
CA ALA A 41 7.33 -16.55 -14.61
C ALA A 41 7.41 -16.82 -16.12
N SER A 42 6.42 -16.37 -16.90
CA SER A 42 6.38 -16.50 -18.36
C SER A 42 6.73 -15.20 -19.10
N VAL A 43 7.15 -14.16 -18.38
CA VAL A 43 7.43 -12.84 -18.95
C VAL A 43 8.90 -12.76 -19.32
N GLU A 44 9.18 -12.31 -20.54
CA GLU A 44 10.54 -12.07 -21.01
C GLU A 44 11.24 -11.00 -20.15
N ARG A 45 12.57 -11.10 -20.04
CA ARG A 45 13.36 -10.04 -19.41
C ARG A 45 13.23 -8.73 -20.17
N ASP A 46 13.46 -7.62 -19.48
CA ASP A 46 13.34 -6.26 -20.01
C ASP A 46 11.90 -5.82 -20.38
N ALA A 47 10.88 -6.63 -20.08
CA ALA A 47 9.49 -6.21 -20.18
C ALA A 47 9.19 -5.01 -19.28
N ILE A 48 8.26 -4.15 -19.71
CA ILE A 48 7.80 -3.00 -18.94
C ILE A 48 6.52 -3.37 -18.19
N ILE A 49 6.66 -3.52 -16.87
CA ILE A 49 5.59 -3.90 -15.95
C ILE A 49 5.00 -2.66 -15.29
N LEU A 50 3.67 -2.54 -15.29
CA LEU A 50 2.95 -1.47 -14.62
C LEU A 50 2.24 -1.99 -13.37
N ASP A 51 2.40 -1.27 -12.26
CA ASP A 51 1.49 -1.39 -11.11
C ASP A 51 0.86 -0.03 -10.78
N PRO A 52 -0.39 0.22 -11.22
CA PRO A 52 -1.06 1.49 -10.96
C PRO A 52 -1.49 1.67 -9.50
N PHE A 53 -1.32 0.69 -8.62
CA PHE A 53 -1.64 0.79 -7.19
C PHE A 53 -0.50 0.20 -6.35
N SER A 54 0.67 0.81 -6.47
CA SER A 54 1.96 0.34 -5.98
C SER A 54 1.93 -0.13 -4.53
N GLY A 55 1.27 0.60 -3.63
CA GLY A 55 1.28 0.28 -2.22
C GLY A 55 2.71 0.28 -1.68
N THR A 56 3.16 -0.86 -1.13
CA THR A 56 4.55 -1.04 -0.69
C THR A 56 5.53 -1.42 -1.82
N ALA A 57 5.15 -1.20 -3.08
CA ALA A 57 5.91 -1.53 -4.29
C ALA A 57 6.26 -3.01 -4.44
N THR A 58 5.35 -3.92 -4.04
CA THR A 58 5.60 -5.36 -4.17
C THR A 58 5.81 -5.76 -5.62
N THR A 59 4.90 -5.35 -6.52
CA THR A 59 5.01 -5.65 -7.95
C THR A 59 6.28 -5.10 -8.55
N GLY A 60 6.56 -3.82 -8.30
CA GLY A 60 7.73 -3.14 -8.85
C GLY A 60 9.03 -3.80 -8.42
N LEU A 61 9.16 -4.13 -7.13
CA LEU A 61 10.35 -4.80 -6.62
C LEU A 61 10.50 -6.22 -7.18
N VAL A 62 9.44 -7.04 -7.21
CA VAL A 62 9.52 -8.39 -7.79
C VAL A 62 9.90 -8.33 -9.28
N ALA A 63 9.29 -7.42 -10.04
CA ALA A 63 9.62 -7.24 -11.45
C ALA A 63 11.10 -6.88 -11.65
N ALA A 64 11.61 -5.92 -10.86
CA ALA A 64 13.02 -5.54 -10.93
C ALA A 64 13.97 -6.67 -10.47
N GLU A 65 13.60 -7.45 -9.45
CA GLU A 65 14.36 -8.65 -9.02
C GLU A 65 14.44 -9.71 -10.13
N HIS A 66 13.44 -9.77 -11.02
CA HIS A 66 13.41 -10.68 -12.19
C HIS A 66 14.11 -10.10 -13.45
N GLY A 67 14.71 -8.92 -13.34
CA GLY A 67 15.40 -8.26 -14.47
C GLY A 67 14.49 -7.44 -15.37
N ASN A 68 13.27 -7.11 -14.95
CA ASN A 68 12.33 -6.29 -15.72
C ASN A 68 12.41 -4.81 -15.36
N GLN A 69 11.79 -3.97 -16.18
CA GLN A 69 11.54 -2.57 -15.87
C GLN A 69 10.14 -2.44 -15.28
N ALA A 70 9.99 -1.66 -14.21
CA ALA A 70 8.70 -1.40 -13.61
C ALA A 70 8.44 0.09 -13.38
N VAL A 71 7.26 0.53 -13.79
CA VAL A 71 6.71 1.84 -13.48
C VAL A 71 5.51 1.62 -12.59
N THR A 72 5.48 2.22 -11.41
CA THR A 72 4.37 2.03 -10.47
C THR A 72 3.85 3.36 -9.95
N PHE A 73 2.57 3.40 -9.58
CA PHE A 73 1.89 4.61 -9.14
C PHE A 73 1.34 4.48 -7.73
N ASP A 74 1.45 5.57 -6.97
CA ASP A 74 0.70 5.73 -5.72
C ASP A 74 0.39 7.21 -5.51
N ILE A 75 -0.72 7.51 -4.83
CA ILE A 75 -1.07 8.87 -4.45
C ILE A 75 -0.43 9.28 -3.12
N ASN A 76 -0.10 8.31 -2.27
CA ASN A 76 0.44 8.54 -0.94
C ASN A 76 1.95 8.81 -1.04
N PRO A 77 2.42 10.02 -0.71
CA PRO A 77 3.85 10.37 -0.84
C PRO A 77 4.76 9.48 -0.01
N PHE A 78 4.32 9.00 1.16
CA PHE A 78 5.08 8.06 1.97
C PHE A 78 5.30 6.72 1.25
N LEU A 79 4.29 6.21 0.54
CA LEU A 79 4.41 4.96 -0.22
C LEU A 79 5.27 5.14 -1.48
N VAL A 80 5.22 6.32 -2.10
CA VAL A 80 6.14 6.70 -3.19
C VAL A 80 7.58 6.70 -2.70
N TRP A 81 7.87 7.33 -1.56
CA TRP A 81 9.18 7.33 -0.93
C TRP A 81 9.64 5.90 -0.59
N LEU A 82 8.82 5.16 0.16
CA LEU A 82 9.12 3.79 0.60
C LEU A 82 9.40 2.87 -0.59
N GLY A 83 8.55 2.93 -1.62
CA GLY A 83 8.70 2.08 -2.79
C GLY A 83 9.98 2.38 -3.58
N ASN A 84 10.33 3.66 -3.74
CA ASN A 84 11.59 4.05 -4.39
C ASN A 84 12.82 3.65 -3.56
N ALA A 85 12.76 3.75 -2.23
CA ALA A 85 13.83 3.26 -1.36
C ALA A 85 14.00 1.74 -1.47
N LYS A 86 12.89 0.98 -1.45
CA LYS A 86 12.88 -0.48 -1.63
C LYS A 86 13.51 -0.94 -2.94
N CYS A 87 13.29 -0.21 -4.02
CA CYS A 87 13.74 -0.59 -5.36
C CYS A 87 15.16 -0.10 -5.72
N ARG A 88 15.85 0.60 -4.81
CA ARG A 88 17.15 1.22 -5.10
C ARG A 88 18.34 0.29 -4.85
N ASN A 89 19.32 0.27 -5.75
CA ASN A 89 20.62 -0.33 -5.43
C ASN A 89 21.46 0.61 -4.55
N TYR A 90 21.88 0.13 -3.39
CA TYR A 90 22.74 0.87 -2.46
C TYR A 90 24.17 0.35 -2.60
N CYS A 91 25.15 1.25 -2.74
CA CYS A 91 26.55 0.85 -2.76
C CYS A 91 27.06 0.53 -1.35
N GLU A 92 28.14 -0.25 -1.26
CA GLU A 92 28.74 -0.68 0.00
C GLU A 92 29.14 0.50 0.90
N ASP A 93 29.76 1.54 0.33
CA ASP A 93 30.13 2.76 1.05
C ASP A 93 28.93 3.45 1.71
N CYS A 94 27.78 3.46 1.02
CA CYS A 94 26.54 4.00 1.57
C CYS A 94 26.12 3.22 2.83
N LEU A 95 26.17 1.89 2.79
CA LEU A 95 25.80 1.03 3.91
C LEU A 95 26.77 1.19 5.08
N ILE A 96 28.08 1.29 4.82
CA ILE A 96 29.10 1.55 5.84
C ILE A 96 28.87 2.91 6.50
N ASN A 97 28.59 3.95 5.72
CA ASN A 97 28.33 5.29 6.24
C ASN A 97 27.07 5.35 7.10
N ILE A 98 26.00 4.64 6.72
CA ILE A 98 24.81 4.50 7.56
C ILE A 98 25.17 3.86 8.92
N ARG A 99 25.93 2.76 8.92
CA ARG A 99 26.32 2.09 10.18
C ARG A 99 27.11 3.03 11.09
N LYS A 100 28.09 3.76 10.55
CA LYS A 100 28.89 4.74 11.30
C LYS A 100 28.06 5.90 11.82
N GLY A 101 27.18 6.45 10.99
CA GLY A 101 26.28 7.53 11.39
C GLY A 101 25.35 7.08 12.52
N VAL A 102 24.75 5.91 12.42
CA VAL A 102 23.86 5.40 13.49
C VAL A 102 24.63 5.19 14.78
N GLN A 103 25.85 4.66 14.74
CA GLN A 103 26.70 4.56 15.94
C GLN A 103 26.96 5.94 16.57
N GLN A 104 27.11 6.99 15.77
CA GLN A 104 27.29 8.33 16.27
C GLN A 104 26.01 8.90 16.89
N ALA A 105 24.86 8.70 16.24
CA ALA A 105 23.54 9.07 16.78
C ALA A 105 23.24 8.35 18.11
N LEU A 106 23.60 7.07 18.25
CA LEU A 106 23.38 6.32 19.49
C LEU A 106 24.24 6.81 20.66
N LYS A 107 25.39 7.46 20.42
CA LYS A 107 26.20 8.07 21.49
C LYS A 107 25.51 9.26 22.14
N GLU A 108 24.80 10.07 21.35
CA GLU A 108 24.05 11.22 21.86
C GLU A 108 22.66 10.83 22.37
N TYR A 109 22.08 9.73 21.86
CA TYR A 109 20.73 9.26 22.17
C TYR A 109 20.39 9.31 23.66
N LYS A 110 21.23 8.72 24.53
CA LYS A 110 20.96 8.65 25.97
C LYS A 110 20.87 10.03 26.62
N SER A 111 21.67 10.99 26.16
CA SER A 111 21.68 12.36 26.68
C SER A 111 20.44 13.17 26.26
N LEU A 112 19.73 12.72 25.22
CA LEU A 112 18.56 13.39 24.68
C LEU A 112 17.25 12.96 25.37
N VAL A 113 17.18 11.79 26.02
CA VAL A 113 15.90 11.24 26.54
C VAL A 113 15.16 12.16 27.51
N GLU A 114 15.89 12.87 28.36
CA GLU A 114 15.30 13.83 29.32
C GLU A 114 15.12 15.24 28.76
N GLN A 115 15.46 15.47 27.49
CA GLN A 115 15.27 16.75 26.81
C GLN A 115 13.88 16.85 26.17
N ASP A 116 13.49 18.08 25.84
CA ASP A 116 12.27 18.35 25.08
C ASP A 116 12.47 18.01 23.60
N ASN A 117 12.15 16.78 23.25
CA ASN A 117 12.28 16.27 21.88
C ASN A 117 10.96 16.41 21.13
N TRP A 118 11.06 16.69 19.83
CA TRP A 118 9.90 16.76 18.97
C TRP A 118 9.13 15.44 18.94
N ILE A 119 7.80 15.54 19.07
CA ILE A 119 6.86 14.44 18.88
C ILE A 119 5.81 14.82 17.83
N PRO A 120 5.28 13.86 17.05
CA PRO A 120 4.26 14.16 16.06
C PRO A 120 2.90 14.49 16.70
N GLN A 121 2.11 15.29 15.99
CA GLN A 121 0.76 15.70 16.39
C GLN A 121 -0.29 14.61 16.14
N ILE A 122 -0.11 13.44 16.75
CA ILE A 122 -1.05 12.33 16.69
C ILE A 122 -2.08 12.49 17.81
N PHE A 123 -3.36 12.61 17.45
CA PHE A 123 -4.45 12.62 18.43
C PHE A 123 -4.38 11.38 19.34
N ASN A 124 -4.37 11.61 20.66
CA ASN A 124 -4.17 10.59 21.69
C ASN A 124 -2.94 9.70 21.43
N ILE A 125 -1.77 10.32 21.21
CA ILE A 125 -0.51 9.61 20.94
C ILE A 125 -0.16 8.59 22.03
N GLU A 126 -0.52 8.84 23.28
CA GLU A 126 -0.28 7.90 24.41
C GLU A 126 -1.13 6.62 24.34
N ARG A 127 -2.10 6.53 23.42
CA ARG A 127 -2.77 5.27 23.09
C ARG A 127 -1.85 4.31 22.31
N TRP A 128 -0.84 4.87 21.65
CA TRP A 128 0.12 4.10 20.85
C TRP A 128 1.31 3.66 21.69
N TRP A 129 1.87 4.57 22.49
CA TRP A 129 3.08 4.32 23.28
C TRP A 129 2.89 4.81 24.72
N SER A 130 3.55 4.15 25.68
CA SER A 130 3.64 4.69 27.04
C SER A 130 4.41 6.02 27.03
N SER A 131 4.18 6.90 27.99
CA SER A 131 4.84 8.23 28.01
C SER A 131 6.37 8.12 28.03
N TYR A 132 6.92 7.12 28.73
CA TYR A 132 8.37 6.87 28.74
C TYR A 132 8.90 6.31 27.41
N THR A 133 8.22 5.30 26.85
CA THR A 133 8.57 4.75 25.52
C THR A 133 8.54 5.86 24.46
N LEU A 134 7.54 6.75 24.52
CA LEU A 134 7.41 7.87 23.60
C LEU A 134 8.60 8.84 23.69
N LYS A 135 9.06 9.19 24.90
CA LYS A 135 10.29 9.99 25.10
C LYS A 135 11.51 9.32 24.48
N CYS A 136 11.67 8.01 24.70
CA CYS A 136 12.78 7.24 24.14
C CYS A 136 12.76 7.23 22.60
N ILE A 137 11.59 7.08 21.99
CA ILE A 137 11.46 7.14 20.52
C ILE A 137 11.75 8.55 19.99
N ALA A 138 11.24 9.58 20.66
CA ALA A 138 11.45 10.98 20.29
C ALA A 138 12.93 11.37 20.33
N ALA A 139 13.63 11.01 21.40
CA ALA A 139 15.07 11.24 21.55
C ALA A 139 15.90 10.50 20.50
N LEU A 140 15.56 9.25 20.19
CA LEU A 140 16.24 8.51 19.11
C LEU A 140 16.03 9.21 17.77
N ARG A 141 14.80 9.64 17.48
CA ARG A 141 14.50 10.40 16.26
C ARG A 141 15.33 11.68 16.16
N THR A 142 15.39 12.46 17.24
CA THR A 142 16.21 13.69 17.30
C THR A 142 17.66 13.36 16.97
N ALA A 143 18.22 12.30 17.56
CA ALA A 143 19.58 11.87 17.27
C ALA A 143 19.80 11.49 15.79
N LEU A 144 18.83 10.80 15.20
CA LEU A 144 18.88 10.44 13.78
C LEU A 144 18.78 11.69 12.89
N VAL A 145 17.94 12.68 13.22
CA VAL A 145 17.88 13.94 12.46
C VAL A 145 19.19 14.71 12.55
N ASN A 146 19.78 14.84 13.74
CA ASN A 146 21.06 15.53 13.92
C ASN A 146 22.16 14.94 13.03
N GLN A 147 22.12 13.63 12.81
CA GLN A 147 23.13 12.91 12.05
C GLN A 147 22.82 12.79 10.54
N PHE A 148 21.54 12.67 10.16
CA PHE A 148 21.12 12.30 8.80
C PHE A 148 20.24 13.33 8.11
N GLY A 149 19.81 14.39 8.81
CA GLY A 149 18.78 15.31 8.32
C GLY A 149 17.38 14.73 8.42
N GLU A 150 16.35 15.49 8.02
CA GLU A 150 14.97 14.99 7.98
C GLU A 150 14.77 13.91 6.90
N THR A 151 13.63 13.21 6.97
CA THR A 151 13.23 12.29 5.90
C THR A 151 13.13 13.02 4.56
N GLU A 152 13.49 12.36 3.46
CA GLU A 152 13.57 12.90 2.10
C GLU A 152 14.71 13.89 1.79
N GLU A 153 15.42 14.44 2.79
CA GLU A 153 16.55 15.36 2.53
C GLU A 153 17.70 14.66 1.79
N ASN A 154 17.99 13.41 2.16
CA ASN A 154 19.00 12.59 1.50
C ASN A 154 18.54 11.15 1.32
N LYS A 155 18.27 10.79 0.06
CA LYS A 155 17.84 9.44 -0.34
C LYS A 155 18.81 8.35 0.12
N LEU A 156 20.11 8.63 0.23
CA LEU A 156 21.09 7.65 0.70
C LEU A 156 20.78 7.14 2.11
N TYR A 157 20.06 7.91 2.93
CA TYR A 157 19.74 7.57 4.32
C TYR A 157 18.30 7.06 4.52
N ASP A 158 17.55 6.82 3.43
CA ASP A 158 16.19 6.28 3.52
C ASP A 158 16.10 5.00 4.36
N LEU A 159 17.15 4.15 4.35
CA LEU A 159 17.19 2.91 5.11
C LEU A 159 17.14 3.12 6.64
N VAL A 160 17.68 4.24 7.13
CA VAL A 160 17.62 4.63 8.55
C VAL A 160 16.17 4.91 8.95
N TRP A 161 15.47 5.69 8.12
CA TRP A 161 14.07 6.05 8.34
C TRP A 161 13.14 4.85 8.20
N ILE A 162 13.43 3.92 7.29
CA ILE A 162 12.71 2.64 7.20
C ILE A 162 12.89 1.81 8.47
N ALA A 163 14.12 1.71 9.00
CA ALA A 163 14.39 1.02 10.26
C ALA A 163 13.65 1.69 11.43
N PHE A 164 13.66 3.02 11.49
CA PHE A 164 12.94 3.80 12.49
C PHE A 164 11.42 3.58 12.40
N CYS A 165 10.84 3.61 11.20
CA CYS A 165 9.44 3.29 10.96
C CYS A 165 9.07 1.90 11.48
N ARG A 166 9.93 0.90 11.30
CA ARG A 166 9.68 -0.44 11.81
C ARG A 166 9.74 -0.48 13.34
N LEU A 167 10.72 0.19 13.95
CA LEU A 167 10.85 0.31 15.41
C LEU A 167 9.60 0.91 16.05
N ILE A 168 9.08 2.04 15.51
CA ILE A 168 7.93 2.71 16.12
C ILE A 168 6.68 1.83 16.14
N ILE A 169 6.47 0.98 15.13
CA ILE A 169 5.31 0.07 15.12
C ILE A 169 5.55 -1.15 15.99
N GLU A 170 6.76 -1.73 16.01
CA GLU A 170 7.07 -2.88 16.87
C GLU A 170 7.00 -2.54 18.37
N THR A 171 7.20 -1.27 18.72
CA THR A 171 7.08 -0.75 20.09
C THR A 171 5.71 -0.11 20.38
N SER A 172 4.81 -0.09 19.40
CA SER A 172 3.47 0.46 19.56
C SER A 172 2.47 -0.56 20.11
N SER A 173 1.38 -0.05 20.64
CA SER A 173 0.22 -0.82 21.11
C SER A 173 -0.75 -1.15 19.97
N ALA A 174 -0.38 -0.85 18.71
CA ALA A 174 -1.19 -1.16 17.56
C ALA A 174 -1.27 -2.68 17.35
N SER A 175 -2.49 -3.18 17.22
CA SER A 175 -2.78 -4.57 16.94
C SER A 175 -3.35 -4.72 15.54
N PHE A 176 -2.84 -5.70 14.82
CA PHE A 176 -3.20 -5.99 13.43
C PHE A 176 -3.82 -7.38 13.28
N ASN A 177 -4.50 -7.84 14.34
CA ASN A 177 -5.21 -9.12 14.37
C ASN A 177 -6.59 -9.04 13.70
N HIS A 178 -7.06 -7.82 13.42
CA HIS A 178 -8.32 -7.56 12.74
C HIS A 178 -8.11 -7.05 11.32
N VAL A 179 -9.20 -7.00 10.55
CA VAL A 179 -9.22 -6.51 9.17
C VAL A 179 -8.70 -5.06 9.11
N SER A 180 -8.90 -4.26 10.15
CA SER A 180 -8.32 -2.92 10.27
C SER A 180 -7.53 -2.79 11.57
N MET A 181 -6.59 -1.85 11.60
CA MET A 181 -5.78 -1.53 12.78
C MET A 181 -6.65 -1.23 14.02
N SER A 182 -6.34 -1.96 15.09
CA SER A 182 -6.89 -1.85 16.45
C SER A 182 -5.76 -1.56 17.45
N PHE A 183 -6.08 -1.52 18.74
CA PHE A 183 -5.11 -1.28 19.81
C PHE A 183 -5.28 -2.31 20.91
N ASN A 184 -4.18 -2.66 21.57
CA ASN A 184 -4.21 -3.35 22.86
C ASN A 184 -4.82 -2.43 23.94
N GLU A 185 -5.28 -3.02 25.04
CA GLU A 185 -5.92 -2.26 26.12
C GLU A 185 -4.92 -1.35 26.85
N THR A 186 -3.68 -1.80 26.99
CA THR A 186 -2.61 -1.09 27.68
C THR A 186 -1.41 -0.87 26.76
N THR A 187 -0.65 0.17 27.06
CA THR A 187 0.64 0.43 26.41
C THR A 187 1.77 -0.24 27.18
N THR A 188 2.75 -0.76 26.45
CA THR A 188 3.93 -1.41 27.04
C THR A 188 5.02 -0.37 27.32
N HIS A 189 5.61 -0.47 28.50
CA HIS A 189 6.81 0.27 28.87
C HIS A 189 8.05 -0.45 28.32
N PHE A 190 8.86 0.25 27.54
CA PHE A 190 10.11 -0.28 27.01
C PHE A 190 11.26 0.60 27.48
N GLU A 191 12.25 -0.03 28.11
CA GLU A 191 13.47 0.63 28.56
C GLU A 191 14.31 1.13 27.39
N ILE A 192 15.10 2.18 27.61
CA ILE A 192 15.96 2.79 26.59
C ILE A 192 16.92 1.78 25.96
N GLU A 193 17.53 0.88 26.75
CA GLU A 193 18.42 -0.18 26.24
C GLU A 193 17.71 -1.11 25.26
N TYR A 194 16.44 -1.45 25.53
CA TYR A 194 15.65 -2.31 24.65
C TYR A 194 15.34 -1.60 23.33
N ILE A 195 15.00 -0.30 23.37
CA ILE A 195 14.75 0.50 22.16
C ILE A 195 16.01 0.57 21.29
N GLU A 196 17.17 0.79 21.91
CA GLU A 196 18.47 0.82 21.23
C GLU A 196 18.79 -0.53 20.57
N GLU A 197 18.71 -1.64 21.33
CA GLU A 197 19.00 -2.99 20.82
C GLU A 197 18.06 -3.38 19.68
N LEU A 198 16.75 -3.09 19.84
CA LEU A 198 15.75 -3.37 18.82
C LEU A 198 16.02 -2.55 17.54
N PHE A 199 16.36 -1.27 17.67
CA PHE A 199 16.67 -0.43 16.52
C PHE A 199 17.91 -0.94 15.77
N VAL A 200 18.98 -1.29 16.47
CA VAL A 200 20.20 -1.86 15.88
C VAL A 200 19.90 -3.18 15.17
N THR A 201 19.09 -4.04 15.78
CA THR A 201 18.66 -5.32 15.19
C THR A 201 17.87 -5.11 13.90
N ILE A 202 16.88 -4.21 13.94
CA ILE A 202 16.06 -3.86 12.77
C ILE A 202 16.94 -3.27 11.65
N LEU A 203 17.82 -2.34 11.99
CA LEU A 203 18.72 -1.72 11.02
C LEU A 203 19.65 -2.77 10.40
N GLY A 204 20.20 -3.69 11.19
CA GLY A 204 21.01 -4.79 10.70
C GLY A 204 20.31 -5.62 9.63
N PHE A 205 19.03 -5.94 9.85
CA PHE A 205 18.19 -6.64 8.87
C PHE A 205 17.90 -5.81 7.60
N VAL A 206 17.60 -4.51 7.76
CA VAL A 206 17.34 -3.61 6.62
C VAL A 206 18.60 -3.47 5.76
N LEU A 207 19.76 -3.27 6.37
CA LEU A 207 21.03 -3.13 5.65
C LEU A 207 21.43 -4.43 4.95
N SER A 208 21.36 -5.59 5.63
CA SER A 208 21.74 -6.87 5.01
C SER A 208 20.87 -7.25 3.82
N SER A 209 19.58 -6.92 3.86
CA SER A 209 18.69 -7.12 2.70
C SER A 209 18.85 -6.06 1.61
N ALA A 210 19.40 -4.89 1.92
CA ALA A 210 19.76 -3.86 0.94
C ALA A 210 21.04 -4.19 0.14
N GLU A 211 21.92 -5.06 0.67
CA GLU A 211 23.13 -5.52 -0.02
C GLU A 211 22.82 -6.34 -1.29
N GLN A 212 21.62 -6.93 -1.36
CA GLN A 212 21.18 -7.67 -2.54
C GLN A 212 20.99 -6.72 -3.73
N HIS A 213 21.73 -6.99 -4.80
CA HIS A 213 21.65 -6.23 -6.05
C HIS A 213 20.37 -6.58 -6.83
N ILE A 214 19.62 -5.56 -7.21
CA ILE A 214 18.44 -5.67 -8.07
C ILE A 214 18.89 -5.48 -9.52
N GLN A 215 18.65 -6.49 -10.37
CA GLN A 215 19.10 -6.51 -11.76
C GLN A 215 18.32 -5.52 -12.65
N GLY A 216 16.99 -5.53 -12.51
CA GLY A 216 16.08 -4.65 -13.23
C GLY A 216 15.99 -3.26 -12.59
N LYS A 217 14.96 -2.51 -12.98
CA LYS A 217 14.72 -1.15 -12.46
C LYS A 217 13.26 -0.98 -12.12
N ALA A 218 12.96 -0.39 -10.97
CA ALA A 218 11.62 0.00 -10.61
C ALA A 218 11.58 1.43 -10.09
N LYS A 219 10.55 2.17 -10.48
CA LYS A 219 10.32 3.54 -10.03
C LYS A 219 8.85 3.71 -9.63
N VAL A 220 8.64 4.28 -8.44
CA VAL A 220 7.31 4.68 -7.99
C VAL A 220 7.13 6.17 -8.27
N ILE A 221 6.02 6.54 -8.90
CA ILE A 221 5.71 7.91 -9.28
C ILE A 221 4.42 8.33 -8.54
N LYS A 222 4.43 9.55 -7.98
CA LYS A 222 3.23 10.11 -7.35
C LYS A 222 2.19 10.41 -8.44
N THR A 223 1.15 9.59 -8.53
CA THR A 223 0.16 9.68 -9.62
C THR A 223 -1.18 9.13 -9.15
N ASP A 224 -2.26 9.81 -9.54
CA ASP A 224 -3.62 9.28 -9.41
C ASP A 224 -3.91 8.34 -10.58
N SER A 225 -4.15 7.07 -10.28
CA SER A 225 -4.37 6.01 -11.26
C SER A 225 -5.59 6.27 -12.17
N ARG A 226 -6.51 7.15 -11.77
CA ARG A 226 -7.64 7.57 -12.61
C ARG A 226 -7.23 8.53 -13.73
N ASN A 227 -6.10 9.21 -13.57
CA ASN A 227 -5.58 10.19 -14.52
C ASN A 227 -4.09 9.96 -14.74
N ILE A 228 -3.78 8.88 -15.45
CA ILE A 228 -2.40 8.57 -15.85
C ILE A 228 -2.05 9.51 -17.00
N VAL A 229 -1.05 10.36 -16.77
CA VAL A 229 -0.50 11.23 -17.80
C VAL A 229 0.52 10.48 -18.66
N GLU A 230 0.77 10.99 -19.86
CA GLU A 230 1.71 10.40 -20.80
C GLU A 230 3.10 10.21 -20.17
N LEU A 231 3.54 8.95 -20.08
CA LEU A 231 4.79 8.55 -19.44
C LEU A 231 5.97 8.67 -20.42
N ASN A 232 6.15 9.83 -21.05
CA ASN A 232 7.19 10.03 -22.07
C ASN A 232 7.16 8.94 -23.18
N ASN A 233 5.99 8.61 -23.72
CA ASN A 233 5.79 7.54 -24.71
C ASN A 233 6.11 6.11 -24.24
N ILE A 234 6.26 5.85 -22.93
CA ILE A 234 6.39 4.47 -22.43
C ILE A 234 5.14 3.67 -22.78
N LYS A 235 5.35 2.50 -23.41
CA LYS A 235 4.33 1.49 -23.67
C LYS A 235 4.58 0.28 -22.78
N VAL A 236 3.58 -0.11 -21.99
CA VAL A 236 3.70 -1.17 -21.00
C VAL A 236 3.29 -2.51 -21.61
N ASP A 237 4.07 -3.56 -21.33
CA ASP A 237 3.81 -4.93 -21.81
C ASP A 237 2.81 -5.64 -20.91
N GLN A 238 2.87 -5.41 -19.59
CA GLN A 238 1.94 -6.00 -18.64
C GLN A 238 1.51 -5.05 -17.52
N VAL A 239 0.28 -5.23 -17.04
CA VAL A 239 -0.23 -4.60 -15.83
C VAL A 239 -0.45 -5.68 -14.77
N ILE A 240 0.19 -5.56 -13.62
CA ILE A 240 0.02 -6.50 -12.50
C ILE A 240 -0.25 -5.69 -11.25
N THR A 241 -1.42 -5.86 -10.64
CA THR A 241 -1.82 -4.97 -9.55
C THR A 241 -2.89 -5.55 -8.64
N SER A 242 -3.00 -4.96 -7.45
CA SER A 242 -4.05 -5.25 -6.48
C SER A 242 -4.66 -3.92 -6.00
N PRO A 243 -5.66 -3.37 -6.72
CA PRO A 243 -6.30 -2.13 -6.31
C PRO A 243 -6.99 -2.26 -4.94
N PRO A 244 -7.31 -1.13 -4.28
CA PRO A 244 -8.16 -1.14 -3.09
C PRO A 244 -9.44 -1.93 -3.31
N TYR A 245 -9.86 -2.78 -2.36
CA TYR A 245 -11.13 -3.51 -2.48
C TYR A 245 -12.29 -2.67 -1.94
N PRO A 246 -13.54 -2.84 -2.44
CA PRO A 246 -14.71 -2.10 -1.97
C PRO A 246 -15.20 -2.66 -0.63
N ASN A 247 -14.42 -2.46 0.43
CA ASN A 247 -14.65 -3.01 1.76
C ASN A 247 -14.47 -1.96 2.89
N ARG A 248 -14.36 -0.68 2.52
CA ARG A 248 -14.15 0.46 3.43
C ARG A 248 -12.88 0.39 4.28
N MET A 249 -11.85 -0.30 3.80
CA MET A 249 -10.51 -0.15 4.38
C MET A 249 -9.94 1.21 3.99
N SER A 250 -9.47 1.96 4.99
CA SER A 250 -8.59 3.10 4.74
C SER A 250 -7.14 2.66 4.87
N TYR A 251 -6.43 2.69 3.74
CA TYR A 251 -5.00 2.37 3.66
C TYR A 251 -4.18 3.48 4.31
N ILE A 252 -4.64 4.73 4.18
CA ILE A 252 -4.00 5.90 4.78
C ILE A 252 -4.05 5.82 6.31
N ARG A 253 -5.18 5.38 6.89
CA ARG A 253 -5.32 5.21 8.34
C ARG A 253 -4.25 4.30 8.94
N GLU A 254 -3.89 3.21 8.26
CA GLU A 254 -2.86 2.26 8.75
C GLU A 254 -1.44 2.84 8.68
N LEU A 255 -1.21 3.81 7.80
CA LEU A 255 0.11 4.40 7.56
C LEU A 255 0.39 5.65 8.38
N ARG A 256 -0.65 6.23 9.02
CA ARG A 256 -0.56 7.47 9.80
C ARG A 256 0.64 7.52 10.75
N PRO A 257 0.94 6.49 11.58
CA PRO A 257 2.09 6.56 12.50
C PRO A 257 3.40 6.80 11.76
N TYR A 258 3.65 6.04 10.69
CA TYR A 258 4.84 6.23 9.88
C TYR A 258 4.86 7.65 9.33
N MET A 259 3.80 8.04 8.62
CA MET A 259 3.71 9.32 7.93
C MET A 259 3.92 10.52 8.86
N TYR A 260 3.33 10.50 10.05
CA TYR A 260 3.54 11.56 11.05
C TYR A 260 4.98 11.59 11.56
N TRP A 261 5.52 10.44 11.96
CA TRP A 261 6.88 10.36 12.50
C TRP A 261 7.96 10.78 11.49
N THR A 262 7.72 10.55 10.20
CA THR A 262 8.58 10.95 9.08
C THR A 262 8.13 12.26 8.39
N LYS A 263 7.21 13.03 8.98
CA LYS A 263 6.74 14.34 8.47
C LYS A 263 6.17 14.35 7.04
N PHE A 264 5.59 13.23 6.58
CA PHE A 264 4.70 13.21 5.40
C PHE A 264 3.28 13.67 5.74
N LEU A 265 2.97 13.80 7.04
CA LEU A 265 1.78 14.44 7.56
C LEU A 265 2.19 15.35 8.70
N ASP A 266 1.73 16.59 8.66
CA ASP A 266 1.84 17.55 9.75
C ASP A 266 0.49 17.77 10.42
N GLU A 267 -0.60 17.73 9.63
CA GLU A 267 -1.97 18.00 10.08
C GLU A 267 -2.91 16.81 9.87
N ALA A 268 -3.89 16.67 10.77
CA ALA A 268 -4.91 15.61 10.67
C ALA A 268 -5.76 15.68 9.40
N LYS A 269 -5.95 16.87 8.83
CA LYS A 269 -6.76 17.08 7.63
C LYS A 269 -6.13 16.42 6.40
N GLU A 270 -4.81 16.47 6.27
CA GLU A 270 -4.06 15.95 5.12
C GLU A 270 -4.31 14.46 4.91
N ALA A 271 -4.35 13.67 5.99
CA ALA A 271 -4.67 12.25 5.91
C ALA A 271 -6.07 12.00 5.31
N GLY A 272 -7.04 12.85 5.65
CA GLY A 272 -8.40 12.78 5.08
C GLY A 272 -8.44 13.18 3.61
N GLU A 273 -7.64 14.16 3.19
CA GLU A 273 -7.53 14.58 1.79
C GLU A 273 -6.94 13.45 0.91
N ILE A 274 -5.84 12.83 1.36
CA ILE A 274 -5.24 11.70 0.66
C ILE A 274 -6.21 10.50 0.63
N ASP A 275 -6.94 10.23 1.71
CA ASP A 275 -7.93 9.13 1.73
C ASP A 275 -9.09 9.41 0.76
N TRP A 276 -9.55 10.65 0.61
CA TRP A 276 -10.58 11.00 -0.38
C TRP A 276 -10.10 10.80 -1.83
N MET A 277 -8.83 11.09 -2.09
CA MET A 277 -8.22 10.82 -3.39
C MET A 277 -8.12 9.32 -3.67
N ALA A 278 -7.98 8.46 -2.65
CA ALA A 278 -7.90 7.02 -2.83
C ALA A 278 -9.20 6.43 -3.40
N ILE A 279 -9.08 5.52 -4.37
CA ILE A 279 -10.22 4.72 -4.82
C ILE A 279 -10.73 3.90 -3.63
N GLY A 280 -12.02 4.04 -3.32
CA GLY A 280 -12.63 3.37 -2.16
C GLY A 280 -12.28 3.99 -0.81
N GLY A 281 -11.74 5.21 -0.78
CA GLY A 281 -11.56 6.02 0.43
C GLY A 281 -12.85 6.22 1.23
N THR A 282 -12.74 6.19 2.55
CA THR A 282 -13.91 6.24 3.46
C THR A 282 -13.65 6.94 4.78
N TRP A 283 -12.43 7.40 5.07
CA TRP A 283 -12.06 7.90 6.39
C TRP A 283 -12.05 9.44 6.46
N GLY A 284 -12.39 9.98 7.64
CA GLY A 284 -12.40 11.42 7.88
C GLY A 284 -13.33 12.18 6.92
N ILE A 285 -12.79 13.21 6.25
CA ILE A 285 -13.52 14.05 5.29
C ILE A 285 -14.06 13.27 4.09
N ALA A 286 -13.51 12.08 3.78
CA ALA A 286 -14.02 11.27 2.68
C ALA A 286 -15.47 10.81 2.91
N THR A 287 -15.87 10.52 4.17
CA THR A 287 -17.26 10.16 4.48
C THR A 287 -18.22 11.32 4.22
N SER A 288 -17.86 12.55 4.63
CA SER A 288 -18.72 13.73 4.45
C SER A 288 -18.78 14.19 3.00
N ARG A 289 -17.70 14.04 2.22
CA ARG A 289 -17.74 14.32 0.78
C ARG A 289 -18.53 13.28 0.00
N LEU A 290 -18.56 12.03 0.46
CA LEU A 290 -19.32 10.98 -0.18
C LEU A 290 -20.84 11.28 -0.17
N THR A 291 -21.36 11.96 0.86
CA THR A 291 -22.79 12.29 0.92
C THR A 291 -23.23 13.29 -0.14
N SER A 292 -22.32 14.12 -0.65
CA SER A 292 -22.58 15.10 -1.70
C SER A 292 -21.98 14.72 -3.06
N TRP A 293 -21.37 13.54 -3.16
CA TRP A 293 -20.78 13.07 -4.41
C TRP A 293 -21.87 12.77 -5.44
N GLN A 294 -21.60 13.15 -6.69
CA GLN A 294 -22.47 12.88 -7.83
C GLN A 294 -21.66 12.21 -8.94
N VAL A 295 -22.33 11.37 -9.72
CA VAL A 295 -21.75 10.68 -10.87
C VAL A 295 -21.33 11.70 -11.92
N GLN A 296 -20.05 11.67 -12.31
CA GLN A 296 -19.50 12.55 -13.34
C GLN A 296 -19.42 11.89 -14.72
N GLU A 297 -19.29 10.56 -14.76
CA GLU A 297 -19.28 9.76 -16.00
C GLU A 297 -20.42 8.75 -15.91
N TRP A 298 -21.34 8.81 -16.86
CA TRP A 298 -22.54 7.98 -16.89
C TRP A 298 -22.40 6.76 -17.80
N LYS A 299 -21.38 6.74 -18.66
CA LYS A 299 -21.02 5.57 -19.48
C LYS A 299 -20.34 4.51 -18.62
N LEU A 300 -21.12 3.87 -17.76
CA LEU A 300 -20.72 2.75 -16.92
C LEU A 300 -21.60 1.53 -17.25
N PRO A 301 -21.12 0.30 -17.01
CA PRO A 301 -21.97 -0.89 -17.05
C PRO A 301 -23.24 -0.76 -16.18
N GLU A 302 -24.39 -1.12 -16.75
CA GLU A 302 -25.71 -1.07 -16.07
C GLU A 302 -25.72 -1.82 -14.73
N ASP A 303 -25.03 -2.95 -14.66
CA ASP A 303 -24.90 -3.77 -13.45
C ASP A 303 -24.35 -3.02 -12.24
N ILE A 304 -23.49 -2.01 -12.45
CA ILE A 304 -22.96 -1.21 -11.36
C ILE A 304 -24.10 -0.42 -10.70
N PHE A 305 -24.98 0.18 -11.51
CA PHE A 305 -26.16 0.89 -11.02
C PHE A 305 -27.15 -0.05 -10.33
N LEU A 306 -27.40 -1.23 -10.91
CA LEU A 306 -28.28 -2.25 -10.32
C LEU A 306 -27.77 -2.73 -8.96
N VAL A 307 -26.46 -2.94 -8.80
CA VAL A 307 -25.87 -3.32 -7.51
C VAL A 307 -26.01 -2.19 -6.48
N ALA A 308 -25.77 -0.94 -6.89
CA ALA A 308 -25.95 0.23 -6.02
C ALA A 308 -27.42 0.36 -5.57
N GLU A 309 -28.38 0.21 -6.48
CA GLU A 309 -29.82 0.27 -6.19
C GLU A 309 -30.26 -0.82 -5.19
N ARG A 310 -29.78 -2.06 -5.36
CA ARG A 310 -30.05 -3.17 -4.40
C ARG A 310 -29.50 -2.87 -3.01
N ILE A 311 -28.35 -2.21 -2.92
CA ILE A 311 -27.78 -1.78 -1.64
C ILE A 311 -28.64 -0.67 -1.03
N GLN A 312 -29.05 0.31 -1.84
CA GLN A 312 -29.86 1.47 -1.39
C GLN A 312 -31.22 1.03 -0.84
N THR A 313 -31.87 0.07 -1.49
CA THR A 313 -33.19 -0.47 -1.11
C THR A 313 -33.13 -1.47 0.05
N SER A 314 -31.94 -1.78 0.58
CA SER A 314 -31.76 -2.66 1.73
C SER A 314 -32.14 -1.99 3.06
N LYS A 315 -32.51 -2.79 4.07
CA LYS A 315 -32.90 -2.29 5.42
C LYS A 315 -31.73 -1.82 6.29
N GLY A 316 -30.58 -1.48 5.70
CA GLY A 316 -29.37 -1.09 6.42
C GLY A 316 -29.40 0.37 6.89
N LYS A 317 -28.98 0.64 8.13
CA LYS A 317 -28.93 2.01 8.71
C LYS A 317 -28.21 3.05 7.83
N ASN A 318 -27.22 2.62 7.03
CA ASN A 318 -26.45 3.46 6.10
C ASN A 318 -26.53 2.95 4.64
N ALA A 319 -27.65 2.33 4.26
CA ALA A 319 -27.87 1.75 2.93
C ALA A 319 -27.58 2.73 1.80
N ALA A 320 -28.20 3.91 1.83
CA ALA A 320 -28.02 4.94 0.81
C ALA A 320 -26.56 5.40 0.67
N LEU A 321 -25.88 5.70 1.80
CA LEU A 321 -24.48 6.11 1.76
C LEU A 321 -23.56 5.02 1.19
N LEU A 322 -23.80 3.75 1.54
CA LEU A 322 -22.98 2.64 1.03
C LEU A 322 -23.31 2.28 -0.42
N ALA A 323 -24.52 2.56 -0.90
CA ALA A 323 -24.83 2.49 -2.33
C ALA A 323 -24.01 3.51 -3.11
N VAL A 324 -23.95 4.76 -2.64
CA VAL A 324 -23.10 5.83 -3.23
C VAL A 324 -21.62 5.45 -3.15
N TYR A 325 -21.16 4.87 -2.04
CA TYR A 325 -19.80 4.35 -1.91
C TYR A 325 -19.45 3.32 -3.00
N VAL A 326 -20.31 2.32 -3.18
CA VAL A 326 -20.08 1.25 -4.16
C VAL A 326 -20.12 1.81 -5.58
N LEU A 327 -21.08 2.69 -5.89
CA LEU A 327 -21.16 3.36 -7.19
C LEU A 327 -19.91 4.18 -7.48
N LYS A 328 -19.48 5.04 -6.54
CA LYS A 328 -18.25 5.83 -6.67
C LYS A 328 -17.02 4.95 -6.88
N TYR A 329 -16.89 3.86 -6.12
CA TYR A 329 -15.77 2.93 -6.27
C TYR A 329 -15.67 2.38 -7.69
N PHE A 330 -16.77 1.90 -8.27
CA PHE A 330 -16.75 1.35 -9.63
C PHE A 330 -16.66 2.43 -10.72
N HIS A 331 -17.18 3.64 -10.47
CA HIS A 331 -16.94 4.81 -11.31
C HIS A 331 -15.44 5.14 -11.37
N ASP A 332 -14.78 5.26 -10.22
CA ASP A 332 -13.34 5.52 -10.12
C ASP A 332 -12.52 4.40 -10.80
N MET A 333 -12.87 3.13 -10.59
CA MET A 333 -12.20 1.99 -11.24
C MET A 333 -12.41 2.00 -12.76
N HIS A 334 -13.58 2.41 -13.26
CA HIS A 334 -13.82 2.54 -14.69
C HIS A 334 -12.97 3.65 -15.30
N LEU A 335 -12.85 4.81 -14.64
CA LEU A 335 -11.96 5.89 -15.08
C LEU A 335 -10.50 5.43 -15.12
N HIS A 336 -10.06 4.69 -14.11
CA HIS A 336 -8.73 4.08 -14.09
C HIS A 336 -8.50 3.12 -15.26
N LEU A 337 -9.43 2.21 -15.53
CA LEU A 337 -9.30 1.29 -16.67
C LEU A 337 -9.32 2.05 -18.01
N SER A 338 -10.07 3.14 -18.10
CA SER A 338 -10.10 3.97 -19.31
C SER A 338 -8.76 4.69 -19.51
N SER A 339 -8.15 5.19 -18.42
CA SER A 339 -6.90 5.95 -18.46
C SER A 339 -5.70 5.12 -18.89
N LEU A 340 -5.70 3.80 -18.67
CA LEU A 340 -4.56 2.94 -19.07
C LEU A 340 -4.36 2.81 -20.58
N ARG A 341 -5.44 2.89 -21.36
CA ARG A 341 -5.45 2.44 -22.77
C ARG A 341 -4.35 3.08 -23.63
N HIS A 342 -4.03 4.34 -23.40
CA HIS A 342 -3.03 5.06 -24.19
C HIS A 342 -1.58 4.68 -23.88
N ILE A 343 -1.30 4.04 -22.73
CA ILE A 343 0.05 3.57 -22.37
C ILE A 343 0.23 2.05 -22.55
N LEU A 344 -0.81 1.32 -22.90
CA LEU A 344 -0.70 -0.11 -23.17
C LEU A 344 -0.10 -0.35 -24.56
N LYS A 345 0.77 -1.36 -24.66
CA LYS A 345 1.24 -1.89 -25.94
C LYS A 345 0.15 -2.76 -26.58
N ASN A 346 0.15 -2.86 -27.90
CA ASN A 346 -0.68 -3.87 -28.57
C ASN A 346 -0.29 -5.28 -28.09
N GLY A 347 -1.25 -6.05 -27.61
CA GLY A 347 -1.04 -7.36 -26.98
C GLY A 347 -0.71 -7.31 -25.49
N ALA A 348 -0.80 -6.14 -24.83
CA ALA A 348 -0.50 -6.05 -23.40
C ALA A 348 -1.47 -6.86 -22.55
N GLU A 349 -0.95 -7.60 -21.56
CA GLU A 349 -1.75 -8.41 -20.64
C GLU A 349 -1.97 -7.68 -19.32
N LEU A 350 -3.17 -7.80 -18.76
CA LEU A 350 -3.55 -7.17 -17.49
C LEU A 350 -3.93 -8.23 -16.49
N HIS A 351 -3.50 -8.09 -15.23
CA HIS A 351 -3.79 -8.98 -14.12
C HIS A 351 -4.19 -8.17 -12.88
N TYR A 352 -5.50 -8.13 -12.60
CA TYR A 352 -6.09 -7.44 -11.46
C TYR A 352 -6.43 -8.43 -10.35
N ILE A 353 -5.76 -8.30 -9.21
CA ILE A 353 -6.05 -9.08 -8.02
C ILE A 353 -7.12 -8.33 -7.22
N VAL A 354 -8.34 -8.86 -7.17
CA VAL A 354 -9.49 -8.18 -6.57
C VAL A 354 -10.30 -9.08 -5.64
N GLY A 355 -10.84 -8.50 -4.58
CA GLY A 355 -11.72 -9.19 -3.64
C GLY A 355 -13.18 -8.77 -3.80
N ASN A 356 -14.10 -9.74 -3.76
CA ASN A 356 -15.53 -9.43 -3.63
C ASN A 356 -15.85 -8.92 -2.21
N SER A 357 -17.01 -8.27 -2.07
CA SER A 357 -17.50 -7.76 -0.79
C SER A 357 -19.02 -7.95 -0.65
N THR A 358 -19.54 -7.64 0.54
CA THR A 358 -20.97 -7.71 0.82
C THR A 358 -21.41 -6.49 1.62
N PHE A 359 -22.52 -5.88 1.21
CA PHE A 359 -23.17 -4.77 1.89
C PHE A 359 -24.63 -5.12 2.17
N PHE A 360 -25.01 -5.20 3.45
CA PHE A 360 -26.38 -5.53 3.89
C PHE A 360 -26.96 -6.82 3.27
N GLY A 361 -26.10 -7.83 3.05
CA GLY A 361 -26.49 -9.10 2.43
C GLY A 361 -26.40 -9.09 0.89
N ASN A 362 -26.30 -7.93 0.26
CA ASN A 362 -26.06 -7.83 -1.18
C ASN A 362 -24.59 -8.15 -1.50
N MET A 363 -24.37 -9.11 -2.38
CA MET A 363 -23.05 -9.44 -2.91
C MET A 363 -22.62 -8.36 -3.92
N VAL A 364 -21.40 -7.87 -3.76
CA VAL A 364 -20.72 -7.02 -4.74
C VAL A 364 -19.64 -7.88 -5.39
N ASP A 365 -19.95 -8.41 -6.57
CA ASP A 365 -19.02 -9.21 -7.36
C ASP A 365 -18.06 -8.29 -8.11
N THR A 366 -17.00 -7.86 -7.41
CA THR A 366 -15.96 -6.98 -7.95
C THR A 366 -15.37 -7.53 -9.24
N SER A 367 -15.20 -8.86 -9.35
CA SER A 367 -14.58 -9.47 -10.53
C SER A 367 -15.48 -9.29 -11.76
N ALA A 368 -16.77 -9.60 -11.63
CA ALA A 368 -17.72 -9.46 -12.72
C ALA A 368 -17.93 -8.00 -13.14
N LEU A 369 -18.03 -7.08 -12.18
CA LEU A 369 -18.25 -5.65 -12.46
C LEU A 369 -17.04 -5.00 -13.13
N ILE A 370 -15.82 -5.35 -12.74
CA ILE A 370 -14.59 -4.90 -13.42
C ILE A 370 -14.52 -5.48 -14.82
N SER A 371 -14.81 -6.77 -15.01
CA SER A 371 -14.84 -7.40 -16.34
C SER A 371 -15.82 -6.71 -17.29
N LYS A 372 -16.99 -6.28 -16.80
CA LYS A 372 -17.96 -5.52 -17.62
C LYS A 372 -17.43 -4.13 -18.00
N SER A 373 -16.74 -3.44 -17.10
CA SER A 373 -16.07 -2.18 -17.43
C SER A 373 -14.96 -2.38 -18.47
N MET A 374 -14.15 -3.43 -18.33
CA MET A 374 -13.13 -3.80 -19.31
C MET A 374 -13.75 -4.08 -20.68
N GLN A 375 -14.80 -4.89 -20.76
CA GLN A 375 -15.50 -5.18 -22.02
C GLN A 375 -16.03 -3.90 -22.69
N MET A 376 -16.66 -3.03 -21.91
CA MET A 376 -17.19 -1.75 -22.40
C MET A 376 -16.10 -0.80 -22.92
N LEU A 377 -14.88 -0.90 -22.38
CA LEU A 377 -13.73 -0.07 -22.75
C LEU A 377 -12.90 -0.65 -23.91
N GLY A 378 -13.28 -1.81 -24.45
CA GLY A 378 -12.63 -2.45 -25.60
C GLY A 378 -11.53 -3.45 -25.26
N TYR A 379 -11.38 -3.83 -23.99
CA TYR A 379 -10.46 -4.92 -23.63
C TYR A 379 -11.00 -6.27 -24.10
N SER A 380 -10.10 -7.20 -24.42
CA SER A 380 -10.40 -8.53 -24.95
C SER A 380 -9.89 -9.65 -24.01
N GLU A 381 -10.20 -10.91 -24.34
CA GLU A 381 -9.72 -12.10 -23.60
C GLU A 381 -9.93 -12.03 -22.08
N ILE A 382 -11.10 -11.53 -21.67
CA ILE A 382 -11.39 -11.27 -20.26
C ILE A 382 -11.72 -12.58 -19.54
N HIS A 383 -10.93 -12.92 -18.52
CA HIS A 383 -11.12 -14.10 -17.69
C HIS A 383 -11.10 -13.73 -16.19
N SER A 384 -11.76 -14.53 -15.37
CA SER A 384 -11.72 -14.38 -13.91
C SER A 384 -11.49 -15.73 -13.26
N LYS A 385 -10.49 -15.81 -12.37
CA LYS A 385 -10.13 -17.03 -11.66
C LYS A 385 -10.01 -16.78 -10.16
N ILE A 386 -10.64 -17.63 -9.35
CA ILE A 386 -10.48 -17.60 -7.89
C ILE A 386 -9.03 -18.00 -7.54
N ILE A 387 -8.34 -17.14 -6.79
CA ILE A 387 -6.98 -17.39 -6.30
C ILE A 387 -7.01 -18.01 -4.90
N ARG A 388 -7.83 -17.45 -4.00
CA ARG A 388 -7.96 -17.94 -2.63
C ARG A 388 -9.27 -17.52 -1.97
N LYS A 389 -9.62 -18.20 -0.87
CA LYS A 389 -10.67 -17.79 0.06
C LYS A 389 -10.11 -16.82 1.10
N ARG A 390 -10.84 -15.75 1.43
CA ARG A 390 -10.46 -14.76 2.45
C ARG A 390 -10.80 -15.27 3.86
N ASN A 391 -10.06 -14.78 4.87
CA ASN A 391 -10.19 -15.17 6.28
C ASN A 391 -11.46 -14.60 6.93
N CYS A 392 -12.64 -15.00 6.46
CA CYS A 392 -13.91 -14.66 7.08
C CYS A 392 -14.93 -15.80 6.90
N LYS A 393 -15.94 -15.87 7.78
CA LYS A 393 -17.02 -16.88 7.72
C LYS A 393 -17.95 -16.70 6.50
N LYS A 394 -17.82 -15.63 5.72
CA LYS A 394 -18.61 -15.34 4.52
C LYS A 394 -17.94 -15.91 3.26
N ALA A 395 -18.71 -16.08 2.18
CA ALA A 395 -18.23 -16.52 0.86
C ALA A 395 -17.43 -15.40 0.16
N LEU A 396 -16.36 -14.92 0.80
CA LEU A 396 -15.46 -13.92 0.23
C LEU A 396 -14.20 -14.60 -0.33
N TYR A 397 -13.87 -14.23 -1.56
CA TYR A 397 -12.77 -14.76 -2.35
C TYR A 397 -11.95 -13.61 -2.93
N GLU A 398 -10.71 -13.92 -3.27
CA GLU A 398 -9.89 -13.09 -4.14
C GLU A 398 -9.79 -13.76 -5.51
N TYR A 399 -9.83 -12.93 -6.54
CA TYR A 399 -9.85 -13.29 -7.94
C TYR A 399 -8.66 -12.65 -8.65
N CYS A 400 -8.14 -13.32 -9.67
CA CYS A 400 -7.32 -12.69 -10.70
C CYS A 400 -8.27 -12.47 -11.88
N VAL A 401 -8.56 -11.22 -12.18
CA VAL A 401 -9.22 -10.81 -13.43
C VAL A 401 -8.11 -10.52 -14.44
N SER A 402 -8.06 -11.29 -15.52
CA SER A 402 -7.11 -11.08 -16.62
C SER A 402 -7.80 -10.56 -17.87
N ALA A 403 -7.08 -9.79 -18.67
CA ALA A 403 -7.54 -9.27 -19.97
C ALA A 403 -6.35 -8.96 -20.88
N ALA A 404 -6.61 -8.81 -22.18
CA ALA A 404 -5.63 -8.35 -23.17
C ALA A 404 -6.07 -7.03 -23.80
N TRP A 405 -5.10 -6.17 -24.11
CA TRP A 405 -5.30 -4.94 -24.88
C TRP A 405 -4.88 -5.14 -26.33
N SER A 406 -5.69 -4.66 -27.26
CA SER A 406 -5.31 -4.59 -28.68
C SER A 406 -5.76 -3.27 -29.26
N ASP A 407 -4.85 -2.56 -29.91
CA ASP A 407 -5.20 -1.34 -30.63
C ASP A 407 -6.09 -1.76 -31.81
N SER A 408 -7.34 -1.28 -31.82
CA SER A 408 -8.34 -1.57 -32.86
C SER A 408 -8.37 -0.49 -33.94
#